data_AF-A0A2W4WTS8-F1
#
_entry.id   AF-A0A2W4WTS8-F1
#
_cell.length_a   1.000
_cell.length_b   1.000
_cell.length_c   1.000
_cell.angle_alpha   90.00
_cell.angle_beta   90.00
_cell.angle_gamma   90.00
#
_symmetry.space_group_name_H-M   'P 1'
#
loop_
_entity.id
_entity.type
_entity.pdbx_description
1 polymer ?
#
loop_
_entity_poly.entity_id
_entity_poly.type
_entity_poly.pdbx_seq_one_letter_code
_entity_poly.pdbx_strand_id
1 'polypeptide(L)'
;MISGIDMSVPMIAGLLDSIIEEMGAKDRREHERRMKDLQIIENSNLKDEYVKQLLLDRILYPVERAQHDIQNAAKHAQWLSEIVLFHYKDHGLTQEQAYELSKQIKLLAIQITHADSLHDLKFVYAVITMFNNKVSVFKHSKREYSIHYNIRDHILNKLNSCIATGNNFKVREELMKMMTGQGLPALEPQK
;
A
#
# COMPACT_ATOMS: atom_id res chain seq x y z
N MET A 1 14.86 47.78 -17.76
CA MET A 1 14.34 47.50 -16.41
C MET A 1 13.17 46.54 -16.55
N ILE A 2 13.28 45.38 -15.87
CA ILE A 2 12.22 44.45 -15.43
C ILE A 2 11.46 43.76 -16.60
N SER A 3 11.86 42.54 -17.00
CA SER A 3 11.43 41.23 -16.44
C SER A 3 9.91 41.06 -16.54
N GLY A 4 9.32 39.98 -17.04
CA GLY A 4 9.79 38.71 -17.55
C GLY A 4 8.57 38.01 -18.15
N ILE A 5 8.80 37.10 -19.08
CA ILE A 5 7.78 36.20 -19.60
C ILE A 5 7.46 35.23 -18.47
N ASP A 6 6.35 35.44 -17.76
CA ASP A 6 5.89 34.48 -16.74
C ASP A 6 4.98 33.43 -17.40
N MET A 7 5.64 32.45 -18.00
CA MET A 7 5.06 31.18 -18.40
C MET A 7 5.24 30.20 -17.23
N SER A 8 4.29 30.06 -16.29
CA SER A 8 4.29 28.84 -15.43
C SER A 8 3.08 28.50 -14.54
N VAL A 9 1.99 29.27 -14.47
CA VAL A 9 0.94 28.98 -13.44
C VAL A 9 -0.28 28.16 -13.92
N PRO A 10 -0.78 28.19 -15.17
CA PRO A 10 -2.02 27.46 -15.50
C PRO A 10 -1.87 25.96 -15.79
N MET A 11 -0.66 25.42 -15.98
CA MET A 11 -0.48 24.00 -16.36
C MET A 11 -0.59 23.00 -15.19
N ILE A 12 -0.28 23.43 -13.95
CA ILE A 12 -0.22 22.51 -12.79
C ILE A 12 -1.62 22.24 -12.22
N ALA A 13 -2.53 23.22 -12.31
CA ALA A 13 -3.90 23.08 -11.80
C ALA A 13 -4.71 22.02 -12.56
N GLY A 14 -4.59 21.97 -13.90
CA GLY A 14 -5.33 20.99 -14.71
C GLY A 14 -4.81 19.56 -14.64
N LEU A 15 -3.52 19.35 -14.31
CA LEU A 15 -2.92 18.02 -14.25
C LEU A 15 -3.30 17.26 -12.96
N LEU A 16 -3.43 17.98 -11.85
CA LEU A 16 -3.92 17.42 -10.58
C LEU A 16 -5.38 17.01 -10.69
N ASP A 17 -6.23 17.84 -11.29
CA ASP A 17 -7.65 17.54 -11.48
C ASP A 17 -7.85 16.33 -12.42
N SER A 18 -7.06 16.21 -13.51
CA SER A 18 -7.15 15.05 -14.40
C SER A 18 -6.69 13.75 -13.74
N ILE A 19 -5.65 13.80 -12.88
CA ILE A 19 -5.16 12.63 -12.14
C ILE A 19 -6.16 12.24 -11.04
N ILE A 20 -6.81 13.21 -10.37
CA ILE A 20 -7.84 12.96 -9.35
C ILE A 20 -9.11 12.38 -9.98
N GLU A 21 -9.52 12.85 -11.17
CA GLU A 21 -10.64 12.28 -11.91
C GLU A 21 -10.37 10.85 -12.39
N GLU A 22 -9.17 10.58 -12.89
CA GLU A 22 -8.77 9.25 -13.37
C GLU A 22 -8.61 8.23 -12.22
N MET A 23 -8.08 8.65 -11.06
CA MET A 23 -8.00 7.81 -9.86
C MET A 23 -9.36 7.62 -9.18
N GLY A 24 -10.19 8.67 -9.09
CA GLY A 24 -11.48 8.62 -8.40
C GLY A 24 -12.56 7.81 -9.12
N ALA A 25 -12.45 7.62 -10.44
CA ALA A 25 -13.42 6.84 -11.22
C ALA A 25 -13.29 5.31 -11.02
N LYS A 26 -12.08 4.83 -10.71
CA LYS A 26 -11.80 3.40 -10.47
C LYS A 26 -12.18 3.00 -9.04
N ASP A 27 -11.82 3.82 -8.06
CA ASP A 27 -12.14 3.60 -6.63
C ASP A 27 -13.64 3.59 -6.34
N ARG A 28 -14.42 4.48 -6.99
CA ARG A 28 -15.88 4.55 -6.80
C ARG A 28 -16.59 3.27 -7.26
N ARG A 29 -16.19 2.68 -8.39
CA ARG A 29 -16.80 1.43 -8.90
C ARG A 29 -16.45 0.21 -8.04
N GLU A 30 -15.25 0.20 -7.47
CA GLU A 30 -14.83 -0.89 -6.60
C GLU A 30 -15.47 -0.79 -5.21
N HIS A 31 -15.59 0.43 -4.68
CA HIS A 31 -16.35 0.71 -3.47
C HIS A 31 -17.84 0.34 -3.63
N GLU A 32 -18.47 0.71 -4.74
CA GLU A 32 -19.87 0.32 -5.04
C GLU A 32 -20.07 -1.20 -5.17
N ARG A 33 -19.09 -1.93 -5.72
CA ARG A 33 -19.13 -3.41 -5.74
C ARG A 33 -19.05 -4.00 -4.33
N ARG A 34 -18.11 -3.53 -3.51
CA ARG A 34 -17.98 -3.98 -2.11
C ARG A 34 -19.21 -3.63 -1.27
N MET A 35 -19.84 -2.48 -1.51
CA MET A 35 -21.09 -2.08 -0.85
C MET A 35 -22.30 -2.93 -1.30
N LYS A 36 -22.36 -3.33 -2.56
CA LYS A 36 -23.39 -4.27 -3.06
C LYS A 36 -23.26 -5.66 -2.44
N ASP A 37 -22.03 -6.14 -2.23
CA ASP A 37 -21.79 -7.43 -1.56
C ASP A 37 -22.21 -7.41 -0.08
N LEU A 38 -22.14 -6.23 0.57
CA LEU A 38 -22.57 -6.03 1.96
C LEU A 38 -24.11 -5.86 2.12
N GLN A 39 -24.81 -5.44 1.06
CA GLN A 39 -26.27 -5.24 1.07
C GLN A 39 -27.10 -6.53 1.09
N ILE A 40 -26.48 -7.72 1.01
CA ILE A 40 -27.18 -9.01 0.97
C ILE A 40 -27.64 -9.49 2.38
N ILE A 41 -27.28 -8.80 3.47
CA ILE A 41 -27.59 -9.22 4.85
C ILE A 41 -28.63 -8.31 5.52
N GLU A 42 -29.81 -8.17 4.93
CA GLU A 42 -30.85 -7.30 5.47
C GLU A 42 -32.16 -8.06 5.77
N ASN A 43 -32.40 -8.32 7.07
CA ASN A 43 -33.69 -8.10 7.72
C ASN A 43 -33.65 -8.32 9.26
N SER A 44 -34.06 -7.27 9.99
CA SER A 44 -34.52 -7.17 11.40
C SER A 44 -33.53 -6.92 12.57
N ASN A 45 -33.93 -5.89 13.34
CA ASN A 45 -33.61 -5.37 14.69
C ASN A 45 -32.24 -4.71 14.96
N LEU A 46 -32.28 -3.40 15.25
CA LEU A 46 -31.19 -2.46 15.59
C LEU A 46 -30.07 -3.00 16.51
N LYS A 47 -30.36 -3.97 17.38
CA LYS A 47 -29.34 -4.63 18.22
C LYS A 47 -28.48 -5.60 17.40
N ASP A 48 -29.10 -6.32 16.47
CA ASP A 48 -28.42 -7.16 15.48
C ASP A 48 -27.70 -6.29 14.44
N GLU A 49 -28.20 -5.10 14.14
CA GLU A 49 -27.51 -4.12 13.28
C GLU A 49 -26.25 -3.56 13.95
N TYR A 50 -26.32 -3.17 15.22
CA TYR A 50 -25.15 -2.74 16.00
C TYR A 50 -24.13 -3.87 16.20
N VAL A 51 -24.59 -5.09 16.50
CA VAL A 51 -23.71 -6.27 16.59
C VAL A 51 -23.11 -6.61 15.23
N LYS A 52 -23.86 -6.49 14.13
CA LYS A 52 -23.33 -6.63 12.76
C LYS A 52 -22.30 -5.56 12.45
N GLN A 53 -22.54 -4.29 12.80
CA GLN A 53 -21.56 -3.21 12.64
C GLN A 53 -20.28 -3.51 13.44
N LEU A 54 -20.39 -3.89 14.72
CA LEU A 54 -19.22 -4.30 15.53
C LEU A 54 -18.48 -5.51 14.95
N LEU A 55 -19.20 -6.48 14.37
CA LEU A 55 -18.61 -7.63 13.70
C LEU A 55 -17.92 -7.24 12.39
N LEU A 56 -18.54 -6.37 11.60
CA LEU A 56 -17.97 -5.81 10.37
C LEU A 56 -16.73 -4.99 10.69
N ASP A 57 -16.78 -4.07 11.66
CA ASP A 57 -15.64 -3.30 12.13
C ASP A 57 -14.51 -4.22 12.60
N ARG A 58 -14.82 -5.29 13.34
CA ARG A 58 -13.81 -6.27 13.77
C ARG A 58 -13.20 -7.04 12.60
N ILE A 59 -13.97 -7.32 11.55
CA ILE A 59 -13.50 -8.02 10.34
C ILE A 59 -12.70 -7.09 9.42
N LEU A 60 -13.13 -5.83 9.29
CA LEU A 60 -12.57 -4.83 8.38
C LEU A 60 -11.38 -4.09 8.98
N TYR A 61 -11.31 -3.91 10.30
CA TYR A 61 -10.23 -3.19 10.98
C TYR A 61 -8.81 -3.67 10.59
N PRO A 62 -8.51 -4.97 10.49
CA PRO A 62 -7.22 -5.43 9.99
C PRO A 62 -6.93 -4.99 8.54
N VAL A 63 -7.97 -4.92 7.70
CA VAL A 63 -7.87 -4.47 6.30
C VAL A 63 -7.59 -2.97 6.24
N GLU A 64 -8.32 -2.17 7.00
CA GLU A 64 -8.11 -0.71 7.10
C GLU A 64 -6.71 -0.40 7.63
N ARG A 65 -6.28 -1.10 8.68
CA ARG A 65 -4.91 -0.97 9.20
C ARG A 65 -3.87 -1.30 8.13
N ALA A 66 -4.06 -2.38 7.38
CA ALA A 66 -3.15 -2.76 6.31
C ALA A 66 -3.08 -1.70 5.19
N GLN A 67 -4.22 -1.09 4.82
CA GLN A 67 -4.27 0.02 3.86
C GLN A 67 -3.54 1.25 4.39
N HIS A 68 -3.76 1.62 5.66
CA HIS A 68 -3.02 2.70 6.29
C HIS A 68 -1.51 2.45 6.32
N ASP A 69 -1.08 1.22 6.58
CA ASP A 69 0.34 0.87 6.58
C ASP A 69 0.97 0.91 5.17
N ILE A 70 0.24 0.51 4.12
CA ILE A 70 0.67 0.67 2.73
C ILE A 70 0.85 2.17 2.40
N GLN A 71 -0.12 3.01 2.75
CA GLN A 71 -0.02 4.46 2.53
C GLN A 71 1.13 5.08 3.32
N ASN A 72 1.32 4.68 4.58
CA ASN A 72 2.41 5.20 5.41
C ASN A 72 3.79 4.77 4.87
N ALA A 73 3.92 3.56 4.34
CA ALA A 73 5.13 3.11 3.66
C ALA A 73 5.41 3.95 2.40
N ALA A 74 4.39 4.25 1.59
CA ALA A 74 4.53 5.11 0.41
C ALA A 74 4.91 6.55 0.78
N LYS A 75 4.27 7.14 1.79
CA LYS A 75 4.63 8.47 2.32
C LYS A 75 6.07 8.52 2.82
N HIS A 76 6.50 7.47 3.52
CA HIS A 76 7.88 7.37 3.98
C HIS A 76 8.87 7.27 2.80
N ALA A 77 8.53 6.53 1.74
CA ALA A 77 9.35 6.51 0.53
C ALA A 77 9.45 7.91 -0.09
N GLN A 78 8.34 8.66 -0.21
CA GLN A 78 8.38 10.04 -0.71
C GLN A 78 9.28 10.94 0.14
N TRP A 79 9.13 10.90 1.46
CA TRP A 79 10.00 11.64 2.38
C TRP A 79 11.48 11.25 2.23
N LEU A 80 11.78 9.95 2.20
CA LEU A 80 13.15 9.45 2.06
C LEU A 80 13.78 9.90 0.73
N SER A 81 12.98 9.99 -0.33
CA SER A 81 13.47 10.46 -1.64
C SER A 81 14.00 11.90 -1.58
N GLU A 82 13.43 12.75 -0.72
CA GLU A 82 13.90 14.11 -0.50
C GLU A 82 15.12 14.12 0.41
N ILE A 83 15.10 13.36 1.51
CA ILE A 83 16.22 13.25 2.44
C ILE A 83 17.51 12.81 1.72
N VAL A 84 17.41 11.83 0.82
CA VAL A 84 18.55 11.37 0.03
C VAL A 84 19.16 12.51 -0.79
N LEU A 85 18.38 13.45 -1.32
CA LEU A 85 18.90 14.59 -2.08
C LEU A 85 19.64 15.59 -1.19
N PHE A 86 19.14 15.84 0.02
CA PHE A 86 19.74 16.80 0.95
C PHE A 86 20.98 16.26 1.65
N HIS A 87 20.98 14.97 1.98
CA HIS A 87 22.00 14.32 2.82
C HIS A 87 22.89 13.33 2.06
N TYR A 88 22.92 13.40 0.73
CA TYR A 88 23.62 12.43 -0.12
C TYR A 88 25.10 12.20 0.26
N LYS A 89 25.81 13.26 0.65
CA LYS A 89 27.22 13.19 1.05
C LYS A 89 27.42 12.34 2.31
N ASP A 90 26.46 12.36 3.23
CA ASP A 90 26.50 11.60 4.49
C ASP A 90 26.39 10.08 4.22
N HIS A 91 25.96 9.71 3.01
CA HIS A 91 25.84 8.34 2.52
C HIS A 91 26.93 7.94 1.51
N GLY A 92 27.91 8.81 1.26
CA GLY A 92 28.97 8.58 0.28
C GLY A 92 28.49 8.55 -1.18
N LEU A 93 27.32 9.14 -1.46
CA LEU A 93 26.78 9.27 -2.81
C LEU A 93 27.41 10.46 -3.55
N THR A 94 27.47 10.37 -4.87
CA THR A 94 27.59 11.57 -5.72
C THR A 94 26.23 12.25 -5.88
N GLN A 95 26.22 13.50 -6.32
CA GLN A 95 24.97 14.23 -6.55
C GLN A 95 24.10 13.56 -7.63
N GLU A 96 24.72 13.07 -8.71
CA GLU A 96 24.01 12.33 -9.77
C GLU A 96 23.40 11.02 -9.25
N GLN A 97 24.15 10.27 -8.44
CA GLN A 97 23.65 9.06 -7.80
C GLN A 97 22.48 9.37 -6.86
N ALA A 98 22.52 10.49 -6.15
CA ALA A 98 21.45 10.93 -5.27
C ALA A 98 20.17 11.27 -6.05
N TYR A 99 20.30 11.97 -7.18
CA TYR A 99 19.16 12.27 -8.06
C TYR A 99 18.50 11.01 -8.61
N GLU A 100 19.31 10.07 -9.11
CA GLU A 100 18.78 8.81 -9.64
C GLU A 100 18.15 7.97 -8.52
N LEU A 101 18.79 7.89 -7.35
CA LEU A 101 18.24 7.17 -6.21
C LEU A 101 16.93 7.80 -5.72
N SER A 102 16.86 9.12 -5.64
CA SER A 102 15.63 9.85 -5.30
C SER A 102 14.49 9.52 -6.27
N LYS A 103 14.77 9.54 -7.59
CA LYS A 103 13.80 9.16 -8.61
C LYS A 103 13.31 7.72 -8.44
N GLN A 104 14.21 6.78 -8.19
CA GLN A 104 13.85 5.37 -7.96
C GLN A 104 13.00 5.21 -6.70
N ILE A 105 13.33 5.90 -5.60
CA ILE A 105 12.53 5.86 -4.37
C ILE A 105 11.12 6.45 -4.59
N LYS A 106 10.98 7.52 -5.39
CA LYS A 106 9.66 8.05 -5.77
C LYS A 106 8.85 7.04 -6.59
N LEU A 107 9.49 6.33 -7.53
CA LEU A 107 8.83 5.25 -8.27
C LEU A 107 8.40 4.11 -7.35
N LEU A 108 9.19 3.77 -6.33
CA LEU A 108 8.79 2.79 -5.33
C LEU A 108 7.55 3.24 -4.55
N ALA A 109 7.44 4.51 -4.18
CA ALA A 109 6.25 5.03 -3.51
C ALA A 109 4.98 4.79 -4.35
N ILE A 110 5.06 5.04 -5.66
CA ILE A 110 3.98 4.78 -6.61
C ILE A 110 3.67 3.28 -6.66
N GLN A 111 4.67 2.42 -6.80
CA GLN A 111 4.45 0.97 -6.86
C GLN A 111 3.81 0.42 -5.57
N ILE A 112 4.18 0.95 -4.41
CA ILE A 112 3.58 0.58 -3.13
C ILE A 112 2.08 0.92 -3.10
N THR A 113 1.67 2.11 -3.55
CA THR A 113 0.26 2.50 -3.54
C THR A 113 -0.60 1.75 -4.56
N HIS A 114 0.02 1.20 -5.61
CA HIS A 114 -0.66 0.42 -6.63
C HIS A 114 -0.85 -1.05 -6.27
N ALA A 115 -0.30 -1.53 -5.14
CA ALA A 115 -0.50 -2.90 -4.69
C ALA A 115 -1.93 -3.09 -4.17
N ASP A 116 -2.82 -3.62 -5.02
CA ASP A 116 -4.24 -3.83 -4.74
C ASP A 116 -4.57 -5.28 -4.34
N SER A 117 -3.66 -6.23 -4.59
CA SER A 117 -3.81 -7.63 -4.19
C SER A 117 -2.68 -8.15 -3.30
N LEU A 118 -2.92 -9.28 -2.61
CA LEU A 118 -1.88 -9.99 -1.86
C LEU A 118 -0.73 -10.47 -2.76
N HIS A 119 -1.02 -10.78 -4.03
CA HIS A 119 0.01 -11.14 -5.00
C HIS A 119 0.92 -9.94 -5.28
N ASP A 120 0.33 -8.78 -5.55
CA ASP A 120 1.08 -7.56 -5.88
C ASP A 120 1.87 -7.06 -4.69
N LEU A 121 1.31 -7.17 -3.49
CA LEU A 121 2.02 -6.84 -2.26
C LEU A 121 3.26 -7.72 -2.04
N LYS A 122 3.18 -9.03 -2.33
CA LYS A 122 4.34 -9.94 -2.28
C LYS A 122 5.36 -9.61 -3.36
N PHE A 123 4.91 -9.28 -4.56
CA PHE A 123 5.78 -8.88 -5.66
C PHE A 123 6.53 -7.58 -5.34
N VAL A 124 5.82 -6.54 -4.92
CA VAL A 124 6.38 -5.25 -4.50
C VAL A 124 7.36 -5.44 -3.34
N TYR A 125 7.03 -6.27 -2.34
CA TYR A 125 7.94 -6.60 -1.24
C TYR A 125 9.26 -7.22 -1.74
N ALA A 126 9.18 -8.17 -2.68
CA ALA A 126 10.38 -8.80 -3.26
C ALA A 126 11.24 -7.78 -4.04
N VAL A 127 10.61 -6.94 -4.87
CA VAL A 127 11.29 -5.89 -5.62
C VAL A 127 12.00 -4.91 -4.68
N ILE A 128 11.31 -4.42 -3.64
CA ILE A 128 11.89 -3.49 -2.65
C ILE A 128 13.01 -4.18 -1.87
N THR A 129 12.90 -5.48 -1.57
CA THR A 129 13.98 -6.23 -0.91
C THR A 129 15.24 -6.27 -1.77
N MET A 130 15.10 -6.55 -3.07
CA MET A 130 16.22 -6.53 -4.01
C MET A 130 16.83 -5.12 -4.15
N PHE A 131 15.98 -4.10 -4.24
CA PHE A 131 16.41 -2.70 -4.24
C PHE A 131 17.17 -2.35 -2.96
N ASN A 132 16.64 -2.73 -1.80
CA ASN A 132 17.23 -2.48 -0.49
C ASN A 132 18.64 -3.09 -0.37
N ASN A 133 18.83 -4.29 -0.92
CA ASN A 133 20.14 -4.93 -0.97
C ASN A 133 21.12 -4.12 -1.84
N LYS A 134 20.69 -3.62 -3.00
CA LYS A 134 21.54 -2.79 -3.87
C LYS A 134 21.95 -1.47 -3.23
N VAL A 135 21.06 -0.82 -2.48
CA VAL A 135 21.38 0.45 -1.82
C VAL A 135 22.15 0.29 -0.51
N SER A 136 22.28 -0.93 0.02
CA SER A 136 23.00 -1.21 1.27
C SER A 136 24.49 -0.85 1.23
N VAL A 137 25.05 -0.71 0.02
CA VAL A 137 26.43 -0.27 -0.20
C VAL A 137 26.65 1.20 0.22
N PHE A 138 25.60 2.02 0.17
CA PHE A 138 25.64 3.42 0.59
C PHE A 138 25.45 3.50 2.10
N LYS A 139 26.57 3.58 2.82
CA LYS A 139 26.58 3.54 4.28
C LYS A 139 26.51 4.95 4.86
N HIS A 140 25.76 5.07 5.95
CA HIS A 140 25.80 6.25 6.82
C HIS A 140 26.62 5.92 8.07
N SER A 141 27.21 6.94 8.70
CA SER A 141 27.98 6.78 9.96
C SER A 141 27.15 6.22 11.11
N LYS A 142 25.86 6.54 11.13
CA LYS A 142 24.85 6.04 12.07
C LYS A 142 23.82 5.16 11.35
N ARG A 143 23.48 4.02 11.96
CA ARG A 143 22.64 3.00 11.34
C ARG A 143 21.23 3.49 11.07
N GLU A 144 20.63 4.20 12.03
CA GLU A 144 19.26 4.71 11.97
C GLU A 144 19.01 5.67 10.80
N TYR A 145 20.03 6.40 10.35
CA TYR A 145 19.95 7.29 9.20
C TYR A 145 20.31 6.59 7.89
N SER A 146 20.80 5.35 7.92
CA SER A 146 21.14 4.64 6.68
C SER A 146 19.92 4.42 5.80
N ILE A 147 20.06 4.64 4.50
CA ILE A 147 18.97 4.49 3.52
C ILE A 147 18.36 3.09 3.59
N HIS A 148 19.21 2.06 3.63
CA HIS A 148 18.74 0.68 3.69
C HIS A 148 17.98 0.35 5.00
N TYR A 149 18.35 1.02 6.09
CA TYR A 149 17.69 0.85 7.38
C TYR A 149 16.29 1.45 7.33
N ASN A 150 16.15 2.67 6.80
CA ASN A 150 14.87 3.35 6.64
C ASN A 150 13.92 2.57 5.73
N ILE A 151 14.42 2.05 4.59
CA ILE A 151 13.63 1.18 3.72
C ILE A 151 13.18 -0.09 4.46
N ARG A 152 14.07 -0.73 5.21
CA ARG A 152 13.70 -1.93 5.97
C ARG A 152 12.64 -1.63 7.03
N ASP A 153 12.88 -0.63 7.86
CA ASP A 153 12.10 -0.39 9.07
C ASP A 153 10.73 0.21 8.77
N HIS A 154 10.68 1.17 7.85
CA HIS A 154 9.47 1.93 7.59
C HIS A 154 8.70 1.50 6.34
N ILE A 155 9.32 0.70 5.45
CA ILE A 155 8.66 0.19 4.24
C ILE A 155 8.50 -1.32 4.33
N LEU A 156 9.59 -2.09 4.31
CA LEU A 156 9.51 -3.56 4.23
C LEU A 156 8.78 -4.18 5.44
N ASN A 157 9.05 -3.74 6.66
CA ASN A 157 8.37 -4.27 7.85
C ASN A 157 6.85 -4.01 7.80
N LYS A 158 6.42 -2.85 7.30
CA LYS A 158 5.00 -2.52 7.11
C LYS A 158 4.36 -3.43 6.07
N LEU A 159 4.98 -3.55 4.89
CA LEU A 159 4.50 -4.42 3.82
C LEU A 159 4.42 -5.88 4.27
N ASN A 160 5.42 -6.37 5.02
CA ASN A 160 5.40 -7.72 5.57
C ASN A 160 4.22 -7.94 6.55
N SER A 161 3.92 -6.94 7.37
CA SER A 161 2.76 -6.98 8.28
C SER A 161 1.43 -7.02 7.52
N CYS A 162 1.33 -6.28 6.41
CA CYS A 162 0.17 -6.31 5.52
C CYS A 162 0.04 -7.68 4.82
N ILE A 163 1.14 -8.29 4.36
CA ILE A 163 1.16 -9.65 3.78
C ILE A 163 0.66 -10.67 4.80
N ALA A 164 1.17 -10.61 6.03
CA ALA A 164 0.74 -11.49 7.12
C ALA A 164 -0.76 -11.33 7.39
N THR A 165 -1.25 -10.09 7.41
CA THR A 165 -2.68 -9.79 7.58
C THR A 165 -3.52 -10.40 6.46
N GLY A 166 -3.10 -10.26 5.20
CA GLY A 166 -3.78 -10.85 4.05
C GLY A 166 -3.79 -12.38 4.05
N ASN A 167 -2.67 -13.02 4.41
CA ASN A 167 -2.62 -14.49 4.57
C ASN A 167 -3.58 -14.96 5.68
N ASN A 168 -3.58 -14.27 6.83
CA ASN A 168 -4.47 -14.59 7.95
C ASN A 168 -5.95 -14.42 7.58
N PHE A 169 -6.28 -13.43 6.75
CA PHE A 169 -7.62 -13.24 6.24
C PHE A 169 -8.06 -14.42 5.36
N LYS A 170 -7.21 -14.87 4.43
CA LYS A 170 -7.49 -16.06 3.59
C LYS A 170 -7.75 -17.32 4.43
N VAL A 171 -6.91 -17.57 5.43
CA VAL A 171 -7.09 -18.72 6.35
C VAL A 171 -8.43 -18.64 7.08
N ARG A 172 -8.83 -17.45 7.57
CA ARG A 172 -10.14 -17.26 8.23
C ARG A 172 -11.29 -17.50 7.27
N GLU A 173 -11.19 -17.01 6.03
CA GLU A 173 -12.19 -17.22 4.99
C GLU A 173 -12.36 -18.71 4.66
N GLU A 174 -11.25 -19.44 4.48
CA GLU A 174 -11.25 -20.89 4.25
C GLU A 174 -11.89 -21.65 5.42
N LEU A 175 -11.53 -21.31 6.67
CA LEU A 175 -12.14 -21.91 7.86
C LEU A 175 -13.65 -21.63 7.94
N MET A 176 -14.09 -20.41 7.62
CA MET A 176 -15.52 -20.09 7.58
C MET A 176 -16.26 -20.91 6.52
N LYS A 177 -15.69 -21.09 5.32
CA LYS A 177 -16.28 -21.92 4.25
C LYS A 177 -16.40 -23.39 4.65
N MET A 178 -15.43 -23.92 5.40
CA MET A 178 -15.48 -25.29 5.93
C MET A 178 -16.57 -25.44 7.01
N MET A 179 -16.70 -24.45 7.90
CA MET A 179 -17.70 -24.47 8.98
C MET A 179 -19.14 -24.31 8.51
N THR A 180 -19.38 -23.61 7.39
CA THR A 180 -20.72 -23.40 6.81
C THR A 180 -21.15 -24.50 5.84
N GLY A 181 -20.37 -25.57 5.69
CA GLY A 181 -20.72 -26.74 4.87
C GLY A 181 -20.61 -26.52 3.34
N GLN A 182 -20.07 -25.38 2.89
CA GLN A 182 -19.88 -25.08 1.46
C GLN A 182 -18.62 -25.70 0.85
N GLY A 183 -17.92 -26.58 1.57
CA GLY A 183 -16.63 -27.17 1.17
C GLY A 183 -16.54 -28.69 1.15
N LEU A 184 -17.62 -29.43 1.40
CA LEU A 184 -17.61 -30.90 1.26
C LEU A 184 -17.90 -31.27 -0.20
N PRO A 185 -16.99 -31.92 -0.94
CA PRO A 185 -17.36 -32.54 -2.20
C PRO A 185 -18.44 -33.57 -1.90
N ALA A 186 -19.50 -33.57 -2.71
CA ALA A 186 -20.56 -34.57 -2.62
C ALA A 186 -19.93 -35.96 -2.65
N LEU A 187 -20.09 -36.71 -1.56
CA LEU A 187 -19.81 -38.13 -1.57
C LEU A 187 -20.76 -38.75 -2.61
N GLU A 188 -20.23 -39.08 -3.78
CA GLU A 188 -20.96 -39.87 -4.75
C GLU A 188 -21.40 -41.18 -4.07
N PRO A 189 -22.68 -41.54 -4.13
CA PRO A 189 -23.12 -42.82 -3.61
C PRO A 189 -22.50 -43.92 -4.46
N GLN A 190 -21.55 -44.67 -3.86
CA GLN A 190 -21.07 -45.91 -4.45
C GLN A 190 -22.26 -46.85 -4.62
N LYS A 191 -22.58 -47.18 -5.87
CA LYS A 191 -23.49 -48.26 -6.25
C LYS A 191 -22.74 -49.58 -6.30
#